data_AF-A0A7V9ZSD8-F1
#
_entry.id   AF-A0A7V9ZSD8-F1
#
_cell.length_a   1.000
_cell.length_b   1.000
_cell.length_c   1.000
_cell.angle_alpha   90.00
_cell.angle_beta   90.00
_cell.angle_gamma   90.00
#
_symmetry.space_group_name_H-M   'P 1'
#
loop_
_entity.id
_entity.type
_entity.pdbx_description
1 polymer ?
#
loop_
_entity_poly.entity_id
_entity_poly.type
_entity_poly.pdbx_seq_one_letter_code
_entity_poly.pdbx_strand_id
1 'polypeptide(L)' 'MKVLVRGTNWVGDAVMTIPALRELRRIFPNAEITLYTRSWARGIFQDAEFLDEILVFDKTKSKVKD' A
#
# COMPACT_ATOMS: atom_id res chain seq x y z
N MET A 1 5.64 -4.50 15.59
CA MET A 1 5.56 -5.41 14.42
C MET A 1 5.52 -4.54 13.17
N LYS A 2 6.19 -4.94 12.08
CA LYS A 2 6.19 -4.20 10.82
C LYS A 2 5.55 -5.04 9.72
N VAL A 3 4.63 -4.45 8.96
CA VAL A 3 3.90 -5.11 7.87
C VAL A 3 4.09 -4.28 6.61
N LEU A 4 4.70 -4.90 5.59
CA LEU A 4 4.81 -4.30 4.27
C LEU A 4 3.77 -4.94 3.35
N VAL A 5 2.90 -4.13 2.78
CA VAL A 5 1.96 -4.56 1.74
C VAL A 5 2.46 -4.11 0.39
N ARG A 6 2.58 -5.04 -0.57
CA ARG A 6 2.90 -4.70 -1.97
C ARG A 6 1.61 -4.34 -2.70
N GLY A 7 1.52 -3.11 -3.18
CA GLY A 7 0.41 -2.60 -3.96
C GLY A 7 0.35 -3.23 -5.35
N THR A 8 -0.85 -3.31 -5.90
CA THR A 8 -1.11 -3.85 -7.23
C THR A 8 -0.79 -2.82 -8.32
N ASN A 9 -0.61 -3.31 -9.55
CA ASN A 9 -0.17 -2.48 -10.68
C ASN A 9 -1.33 -1.85 -11.47
N TRP A 10 -2.58 -2.25 -11.20
CA TRP A 10 -3.77 -1.76 -11.90
C TRP A 10 -4.67 -0.99 -10.96
N VAL A 11 -5.31 0.06 -11.47
CA VAL A 11 -6.19 0.93 -10.67
C VAL A 11 -7.36 0.18 -10.03
N GLY A 12 -8.00 -0.73 -10.77
CA GLY A 12 -9.12 -1.52 -10.27
C GLY A 12 -8.70 -2.37 -9.08
N ASP A 13 -7.60 -3.10 -9.22
CA ASP A 13 -7.06 -3.90 -8.13
C ASP A 13 -6.69 -3.04 -6.92
N ALA A 14 -6.06 -1.88 -7.13
CA ALA A 14 -5.66 -0.98 -6.05
C ALA A 14 -6.88 -0.55 -5.24
N VAL A 15 -7.95 -0.10 -5.91
CA VAL A 15 -9.21 0.27 -5.24
C VAL A 15 -9.82 -0.93 -4.52
N MET A 16 -9.83 -2.11 -5.14
CA MET A 16 -10.36 -3.34 -4.53
C MET A 16 -9.58 -3.80 -3.27
N THR A 17 -8.32 -3.39 -3.11
CA THR A 17 -7.53 -3.73 -1.89
C THR A 17 -7.84 -2.86 -0.67
N ILE A 18 -8.49 -1.71 -0.83
CA ILE A 18 -8.82 -0.79 0.28
C ILE A 18 -9.53 -1.48 1.46
N PRO A 19 -10.61 -2.26 1.27
CA PRO A 19 -11.26 -2.96 2.39
C PRO A 19 -10.32 -3.95 3.08
N ALA A 20 -9.45 -4.64 2.34
CA ALA A 20 -8.49 -5.57 2.91
C ALA A 20 -7.43 -4.85 3.78
N LEU A 21 -6.94 -3.69 3.33
CA LEU A 21 -6.01 -2.87 4.11
C LEU A 21 -6.64 -2.32 5.40
N ARG A 22 -7.92 -1.94 5.33
CA ARG A 22 -8.67 -1.51 6.52
C ARG A 22 -8.84 -2.64 7.53
N GLU A 23 -9.14 -3.85 7.05
CA GLU A 23 -9.21 -5.02 7.93
C GLU A 23 -7.85 -5.41 8.51
N LEU A 24 -6.77 -5.25 7.73
CA LEU A 24 -5.40 -5.46 8.22
C LEU A 24 -5.09 -4.56 9.42
N ARG A 25 -5.45 -3.27 9.35
CA ARG A 25 -5.34 -2.34 10.49
C ARG A 25 -6.19 -2.79 11.68
N ARG A 26 -7.42 -3.25 11.45
CA ARG A 26 -8.29 -3.71 12.55
C ARG A 26 -7.71 -4.93 13.27
N ILE A 27 -7.12 -5.88 12.53
CA ILE A 27 -6.51 -7.10 13.08
C ILE A 27 -5.18 -6.78 13.77
N PHE A 28 -4.41 -5.83 13.24
CA PHE A 28 -3.11 -5.43 13.75
C PHE A 28 -3.07 -3.93 14.11
N PRO A 29 -3.81 -3.50 15.15
CA PRO A 29 -4.00 -2.08 15.45
C PRO A 29 -2.69 -1.33 15.73
N ASN A 30 -1.71 -2.02 16.34
CA ASN A 30 -0.43 -1.45 16.74
C ASN A 30 0.73 -1.77 15.77
N ALA A 31 0.44 -2.33 14.60
CA ALA A 31 1.47 -2.59 13.60
C ALA A 31 1.81 -1.32 12.82
N GLU A 32 3.07 -1.20 12.41
CA GLU A 32 3.50 -0.23 11.40
C GLU A 32 3.21 -0.84 10.02
N ILE A 33 2.18 -0.35 9.34
CA ILE A 33 1.69 -0.84 8.05
C ILE A 33 2.14 0.12 6.95
N THR A 34 3.10 -0.32 6.15
CA THR A 34 3.64 0.42 5.02
C THR A 34 3.09 -0.15 3.71
N LEU A 35 2.58 0.70 2.82
CA LEU A 35 2.19 0.32 1.47
C LEU A 35 3.32 0.64 0.47
N TYR A 36 3.85 -0.37 -0.20
CA TYR A 36 4.79 -0.21 -1.32
C TYR A 36 4.06 -0.27 -2.66
N THR A 37 3.87 0.87 -3.32
CA THR A 37 3.03 0.95 -4.52
C THR A 37 3.61 1.87 -5.59
N ARG A 38 3.00 1.87 -6.78
CA ARG A 38 3.37 2.76 -7.88
C ARG A 38 3.13 4.23 -7.48
N SER A 39 3.98 5.13 -7.95
CA SER A 39 3.85 6.58 -7.71
C SER A 39 2.44 7.12 -8.05
N TRP A 40 1.86 6.71 -9.18
CA TRP A 40 0.51 7.10 -9.59
C TRP A 40 -0.58 6.67 -8.59
N ALA A 41 -0.38 5.56 -7.88
CA ALA A 41 -1.36 5.03 -6.95
C ALA A 41 -1.35 5.76 -5.61
N ARG A 42 -0.33 6.57 -5.32
CA ARG A 42 -0.24 7.34 -4.06
C ARG A 42 -1.50 8.17 -3.81
N GLY A 43 -2.03 8.81 -4.85
CA GLY A 43 -3.23 9.65 -4.73
C GLY A 43 -4.49 8.88 -4.32
N ILE A 44 -4.52 7.55 -4.46
CA ILE A 44 -5.63 6.70 -4.00
C ILE A 44 -5.58 6.50 -2.49
N PHE A 45 -4.39 6.45 -1.91
CA PHE A 45 -4.17 6.00 -0.53
C PHE A 45 -3.66 7.08 0.42
N GLN A 46 -3.28 8.26 -0.07
CA GLN A 46 -2.60 9.30 0.72
C GLN A 46 -3.38 9.75 1.96
N ASP A 47 -4.71 9.67 1.94
CA ASP A 47 -5.59 10.08 3.04
C ASP A 47 -6.13 8.86 3.83
N ALA A 48 -5.57 7.67 3.60
CA ALA A 48 -6.00 6.44 4.26
C ALA A 48 -5.42 6.31 5.67
N GLU A 49 -6.26 6.48 6.69
CA GLU A 49 -5.88 6.36 8.11
C GLU A 49 -5.40 4.95 8.51
N PHE A 50 -5.65 3.94 7.67
CA PHE A 50 -5.25 2.56 7.95
C PHE A 50 -3.79 2.24 7.55
N LEU A 51 -3.07 3.19 6.93
CA LEU A 51 -1.64 3.07 6.57
C LEU A 51 -0.80 4.06 7.38
N ASP A 52 0.39 3.64 7.83
CA ASP A 52 1.33 4.55 8.49
C ASP A 52 2.27 5.23 7.49
N GLU A 53 2.61 4.52 6.41
CA GLU A 53 3.54 5.01 5.39
C GLU A 53 3.17 4.51 3.99
N ILE A 54 3.44 5.33 2.98
CA ILE A 54 3.34 4.95 1.57
C ILE A 54 4.71 5.14 0.91
N LEU A 55 5.35 4.02 0.60
CA LEU A 55 6.58 3.96 -0.18
C LEU A 55 6.23 3.83 -1.66
N VAL A 56 6.65 4.81 -2.46
CA VAL A 56 6.39 4.82 -3.90
C VAL A 56 7.60 4.36 -4.71
N PHE A 57 7.33 3.71 -5.84
CA PHE A 57 8.37 3.35 -6.81
C PHE A 57 7.96 3.62 -8.25
N ASP A 58 8.97 3.96 -9.05
CA ASP A 58 8.88 4.06 -10.51
C ASP A 58 9.65 2.93 -11.18
N LYS A 59 9.11 2.45 -12.31
CA LYS A 59 9.61 1.27 -13.04
C LYS A 59 11.06 1.43 -13.52
N THR A 60 11.57 2.66 -13.56
CA THR A 60 12.92 2.98 -14.05
C THR A 60 14.04 2.61 -13.09
N LYS A 61 13.76 2.30 -11.81
CA LYS A 61 14.83 1.98 -10.82
C LYS A 61 14.54 0.83 -9.86
N SER A 62 13.36 0.23 -9.86
CA SER A 62 13.09 -0.86 -8.91
C SER A 62 13.74 -2.17 -9.36
N LYS A 63 14.65 -2.71 -8.53
CA LYS A 63 15.25 -4.04 -8.72
C LYS A 63 14.29 -5.19 -8.37
N VAL A 64 13.13 -4.87 -7.80
CA VAL A 64 12.07 -5.83 -7.50
C VAL A 64 11.29 -6.08 -8.78
N LYS A 65 11.43 -7.28 -9.35
CA LYS A 65 10.60 -7.72 -10.49
C LYS A 65 9.19 -8.03 -9.97
N ASP A 66 8.20 -7.54 -10.71
CA ASP A 66 6.76 -7.73 -10.44
C ASP A 66 6.29 -9.17 -10.66
#